data_AF-A0AAW1YW48-F1
#
_entry.id   AF-A0AAW1YW48-F1
#
_cell.length_a   1.000
_cell.length_b   1.000
_cell.length_c   1.000
_cell.angle_alpha   90.00
_cell.angle_beta   90.00
_cell.angle_gamma   90.00
#
_symmetry.space_group_name_H-M   'P 1'
#
loop_
_entity.id
_entity.type
_entity.pdbx_description
1 polymer ?
#
loop_
_entity_poly.entity_id
_entity_poly.type
_entity_poly.pdbx_seq_one_letter_code
_entity_poly.pdbx_strand_id
1 'polypeptide(L)'
;RCNSWGDPHYKTFDGHYYTFQGNCTYVLFQEIIPKYNISVHVKNYYCDVQNNLACPEYVIVNYKSDKILLTSNTTVVQVYVNDALITPTYQLGDIIISTTDISVLVNISDIKVEILVTELAVAVKLPFSYFHGNTEGQCGVCDNSTANDCRLPNGTIDISCEHMAQLWMVPPGCKPSVNVTTNITSCSLEMYKACELINGKLFKKCHGVVPYQNYYEACKYDVCSLKNKSVACTSLDTYAQQCGLQSVCVDWKNSADLKGLCEYKCPKHKVYKACGPKIEKTCSTRYNEKFVEKDCQDKNCQKTFMEGCFCPDNTYLVSSTTDKCTSNCDCMGPDGLPRVPGDTWIFNCTIYNCSIESFGIVKEPIKCPTIQPCGPEYKTTNINCCSTCVCDLERCLQKKCDVGFELAANKPNNSCCPPCVRKEVCVYNNTEYKPGVKIPSEPCLECYCEMDKDPQTQQHAVKCVNKVCAPCPP
;
A
#
# COMPACT_ATOMS: atom_id res chain seq x y z
N ARG A 1 -3.96 10.18 31.00
CA ARG A 1 -3.42 9.37 29.87
C ARG A 1 -2.84 8.11 30.48
N CYS A 2 -3.09 6.95 29.91
CA CYS A 2 -2.53 5.68 30.35
C CYS A 2 -1.49 5.20 29.35
N ASN A 3 -0.41 4.57 29.82
CA ASN A 3 0.65 4.02 28.97
C ASN A 3 1.03 2.60 29.41
N SER A 4 1.31 1.74 28.45
CA SER A 4 2.00 0.46 28.64
C SER A 4 3.17 0.41 27.66
N TRP A 5 4.36 0.02 28.10
CA TRP A 5 5.54 -0.09 27.22
C TRP A 5 6.53 -1.15 27.68
N GLY A 6 7.22 -1.78 26.72
CA GLY A 6 8.25 -2.80 26.93
C GLY A 6 7.78 -4.13 27.52
N ASP A 7 6.62 -4.14 28.20
CA ASP A 7 6.13 -5.19 29.09
C ASP A 7 7.23 -5.66 30.06
N PRO A 8 7.35 -4.96 31.20
CA PRO A 8 6.23 -4.99 32.13
C PRO A 8 5.66 -3.64 32.57
N HIS A 9 6.00 -2.52 31.94
CA HIS A 9 5.70 -1.20 32.51
C HIS A 9 4.29 -0.71 32.21
N TYR A 10 3.56 -0.32 33.27
CA TYR A 10 2.23 0.29 33.17
C TYR A 10 2.19 1.61 33.95
N LYS A 11 1.45 2.58 33.40
CA LYS A 11 1.09 3.82 34.06
C LYS A 11 -0.39 4.10 33.86
N THR A 12 -1.15 4.15 34.96
CA THR A 12 -2.60 4.38 34.95
C THR A 12 -2.96 5.79 34.47
N PHE A 13 -4.25 6.04 34.26
CA PHE A 13 -4.74 7.37 33.88
C PHE A 13 -4.36 8.47 34.88
N ASP A 14 -4.32 8.12 36.16
CA ASP A 14 -4.06 9.01 37.29
C ASP A 14 -2.58 8.99 37.73
N GLY A 15 -1.76 8.16 37.06
CA GLY A 15 -0.31 8.21 37.11
C GLY A 15 0.35 7.21 38.05
N HIS A 16 -0.41 6.29 38.65
CA HIS A 16 0.13 5.16 39.39
C HIS A 16 0.98 4.29 38.45
N TYR A 17 2.21 4.00 38.85
CA TYR A 17 3.15 3.19 38.08
C TYR A 17 3.36 1.86 38.78
N TYR A 18 3.28 0.79 37.99
CA TYR A 18 3.53 -0.56 38.47
C TYR A 18 4.07 -1.41 37.32
N THR A 19 4.56 -2.59 37.67
CA THR A 19 5.05 -3.57 36.71
C THR A 19 4.21 -4.84 36.76
N PHE A 20 3.95 -5.43 35.60
CA PHE A 20 3.24 -6.69 35.49
C PHE A 20 3.78 -7.51 34.32
N GLN A 21 4.10 -8.78 34.56
CA GLN A 21 4.56 -9.75 33.55
C GLN A 21 3.48 -10.82 33.34
N GLY A 22 2.89 -10.88 32.15
CA GLY A 22 1.86 -11.86 31.82
C GLY A 22 1.85 -12.25 30.35
N ASN A 23 1.44 -13.47 30.02
CA ASN A 23 1.48 -14.01 28.65
C ASN A 23 0.09 -14.21 28.02
N CYS A 24 -0.89 -13.43 28.46
CA CYS A 24 -2.26 -13.55 27.98
C CYS A 24 -2.81 -12.25 27.40
N THR A 25 -4.07 -12.30 26.99
CA THR A 25 -4.83 -11.11 26.64
C THR A 25 -5.36 -10.49 27.91
N TYR A 26 -5.03 -9.22 28.14
CA TYR A 26 -5.46 -8.44 29.29
C TYR A 26 -6.29 -7.24 28.85
N VAL A 27 -7.27 -6.88 29.68
CA VAL A 27 -8.02 -5.64 29.53
C VAL A 27 -7.12 -4.49 29.95
N LEU A 28 -6.60 -3.73 28.98
CA LEU A 28 -5.85 -2.51 29.26
C LEU A 28 -6.80 -1.44 29.80
N PHE A 29 -7.95 -1.28 29.14
CA PHE A 29 -9.00 -0.36 29.55
C PHE A 29 -10.37 -0.84 29.03
N GLN A 30 -11.41 -0.74 29.86
CA GLN A 30 -12.81 -0.77 29.43
C GLN A 30 -13.67 0.16 30.28
N GLU A 31 -14.89 0.43 29.81
CA GLU A 31 -15.87 1.18 30.59
C GLU A 31 -16.50 0.31 31.70
N ILE A 32 -16.67 0.87 32.91
CA ILE A 32 -17.40 0.19 34.00
C ILE A 32 -18.88 0.05 33.60
N ILE A 33 -19.48 1.15 33.14
CA ILE A 33 -20.80 1.20 32.55
C ILE A 33 -20.61 1.50 31.05
N PRO A 34 -20.99 0.59 30.14
CA PRO A 34 -20.70 0.71 28.71
C PRO A 34 -21.56 1.81 28.07
N LYS A 35 -21.07 3.05 28.14
CA LYS A 35 -21.77 4.24 27.62
C LYS A 35 -21.45 4.45 26.15
N TYR A 36 -20.19 4.22 25.76
CA TYR A 36 -19.72 4.38 24.38
C TYR A 36 -19.37 3.05 23.70
N ASN A 37 -19.41 1.94 24.46
CA ASN A 37 -19.02 0.60 24.04
C ASN A 37 -17.57 0.56 23.53
N ILE A 38 -16.63 1.08 24.33
CA ILE A 38 -15.19 1.06 24.03
C ILE A 38 -14.41 0.15 24.98
N SER A 39 -13.52 -0.66 24.44
CA SER A 39 -12.48 -1.36 25.20
C SER A 39 -11.17 -1.45 24.42
N VAL A 40 -10.06 -1.53 25.14
CA VAL A 40 -8.71 -1.76 24.61
C VAL A 40 -8.11 -2.94 25.33
N HIS A 41 -7.75 -3.98 24.59
CA HIS A 41 -7.10 -5.18 25.12
C HIS A 41 -5.70 -5.30 24.53
N VAL A 42 -4.76 -5.80 25.32
CA VAL A 42 -3.39 -6.05 24.88
C VAL A 42 -3.12 -7.54 25.06
N LYS A 43 -2.67 -8.20 24.00
CA LYS A 43 -2.17 -9.57 24.05
C LYS A 43 -0.66 -9.50 24.25
N ASN A 44 -0.20 -10.18 25.29
CA ASN A 44 1.20 -10.43 25.53
C ASN A 44 1.53 -11.91 25.31
N TYR A 45 2.78 -12.20 25.00
CA TYR A 45 3.33 -13.54 24.90
C TYR A 45 4.73 -13.57 25.53
N TYR A 46 5.21 -14.74 25.96
CA TYR A 46 6.58 -14.85 26.44
C TYR A 46 7.57 -14.91 25.27
N CYS A 47 8.23 -13.78 25.03
CA CYS A 47 9.32 -13.65 24.06
C CYS A 47 10.64 -14.23 24.59
N ASP A 48 10.81 -14.31 25.92
CA ASP A 48 11.85 -15.11 26.57
C ASP A 48 11.23 -15.93 27.70
N VAL A 49 10.96 -17.20 27.39
CA VAL A 49 10.35 -18.17 28.31
C VAL A 49 11.27 -18.49 29.50
N GLN A 50 12.60 -18.41 29.35
CA GLN A 50 13.53 -18.77 30.43
C GLN A 50 13.53 -17.71 31.53
N ASN A 51 13.40 -16.44 31.14
CA ASN A 51 13.39 -15.30 32.06
C ASN A 51 11.97 -14.80 32.38
N ASN A 52 10.93 -15.50 31.92
CA ASN A 52 9.52 -15.08 32.02
C ASN A 52 9.28 -13.65 31.53
N LEU A 53 10.00 -13.24 30.47
CA LEU A 53 9.85 -11.93 29.84
C LEU A 53 8.70 -12.00 28.84
N ALA A 54 7.67 -11.21 29.09
CA ALA A 54 6.57 -10.99 28.19
C ALA A 54 6.87 -9.82 27.26
N CYS A 55 6.32 -9.91 26.05
CA CYS A 55 6.35 -8.86 25.04
C CYS A 55 4.91 -8.69 24.49
N PRO A 56 4.53 -7.48 24.08
CA PRO A 56 3.27 -7.26 23.39
C PRO A 56 3.27 -7.97 22.02
N GLU A 57 2.17 -8.63 21.69
CA GLU A 57 1.94 -9.31 20.40
C GLU A 57 1.03 -8.46 19.52
N TYR A 58 -0.12 -8.05 20.07
CA TYR A 58 -1.10 -7.21 19.39
C TYR A 58 -2.01 -6.47 20.36
N VAL A 59 -2.64 -5.43 19.84
CA VAL A 59 -3.64 -4.61 20.52
C VAL A 59 -4.97 -4.76 19.81
N ILE A 60 -6.04 -4.94 20.57
CA ILE A 60 -7.42 -4.94 20.06
C ILE A 60 -8.11 -3.71 20.61
N VAL A 61 -8.61 -2.85 19.72
CA VAL A 61 -9.52 -1.76 20.06
C VAL A 61 -10.91 -2.15 19.58
N ASN A 62 -11.84 -2.31 20.52
CA ASN A 62 -13.26 -2.50 20.23
C ASN A 62 -13.97 -1.17 20.42
N TYR A 63 -14.77 -0.75 19.43
CA TYR A 63 -15.61 0.43 19.54
C TYR A 63 -16.94 0.19 18.85
N LYS A 64 -18.04 0.27 19.61
CA LYS A 64 -19.39 -0.09 19.14
C LYS A 64 -19.38 -1.52 18.56
N SER A 65 -19.66 -1.69 17.27
CA SER A 65 -19.62 -2.98 16.58
C SER A 65 -18.30 -3.28 15.88
N ASP A 66 -17.38 -2.32 15.83
CA ASP A 66 -16.14 -2.42 15.06
C ASP A 66 -14.99 -2.92 15.92
N LYS A 67 -14.17 -3.78 15.31
CA LYS A 67 -12.96 -4.35 15.91
C LYS A 67 -11.74 -3.94 15.08
N ILE A 68 -10.79 -3.29 15.74
CA ILE A 68 -9.51 -2.91 15.15
C ILE A 68 -8.43 -3.75 15.81
N LEU A 69 -7.72 -4.56 15.02
CA LEU A 69 -6.58 -5.35 15.46
C LEU A 69 -5.31 -4.69 14.92
N LEU A 70 -4.39 -4.35 15.84
CA LEU A 70 -3.10 -3.74 15.57
C LEU A 70 -2.03 -4.74 15.99
N THR A 71 -1.31 -5.31 15.04
CA THR A 71 -0.36 -6.40 15.29
C THR A 71 0.97 -6.09 14.65
N SER A 72 2.07 -6.44 15.32
CA SER A 72 3.42 -6.22 14.80
C SER A 72 4.14 -7.55 14.66
N ASN A 73 4.13 -8.11 13.45
CA ASN A 73 4.98 -9.28 13.13
C ASN A 73 6.33 -8.84 12.53
N THR A 74 6.49 -7.53 12.27
CA THR A 74 7.67 -6.87 11.72
C THR A 74 7.88 -5.54 12.45
N THR A 75 8.80 -4.68 12.00
CA THR A 75 8.96 -3.31 12.52
C THR A 75 7.81 -2.38 12.16
N VAL A 76 6.81 -2.84 11.40
CA VAL A 76 5.65 -2.05 10.96
C VAL A 76 4.38 -2.66 11.54
N VAL A 77 3.59 -1.82 12.21
CA VAL A 77 2.29 -2.22 12.76
C VAL A 77 1.29 -2.41 11.63
N GLN A 78 0.78 -3.64 11.49
CA GLN A 78 -0.30 -3.98 10.57
C GLN A 78 -1.65 -3.67 11.20
N VAL A 79 -2.59 -3.18 10.39
CA VAL A 79 -3.93 -2.78 10.86
C VAL A 79 -4.99 -3.63 10.16
N TYR A 80 -5.82 -4.29 10.95
CA TYR A 80 -7.01 -4.98 10.47
C TYR A 80 -8.25 -4.32 11.07
N VAL A 81 -9.25 -4.07 10.25
CA VAL A 81 -10.57 -3.55 10.68
C VAL A 81 -11.61 -4.58 10.28
N ASN A 82 -12.33 -5.13 11.27
CA ASN A 82 -13.31 -6.21 11.07
C ASN A 82 -12.70 -7.37 10.25
N ASP A 83 -11.51 -7.79 10.67
CA ASP A 83 -10.70 -8.88 10.09
C ASP A 83 -10.19 -8.63 8.64
N ALA A 84 -10.42 -7.45 8.06
CA ALA A 84 -9.86 -7.05 6.78
C ALA A 84 -8.58 -6.22 6.96
N LEU A 85 -7.50 -6.60 6.27
CA LEU A 85 -6.27 -5.81 6.22
C LEU A 85 -6.54 -4.47 5.54
N ILE A 86 -6.20 -3.36 6.20
CA ILE A 86 -6.35 -2.01 5.64
C ILE A 86 -4.99 -1.32 5.52
N THR A 87 -4.90 -0.37 4.59
CA THR A 87 -3.75 0.53 4.45
C THR A 87 -4.14 1.91 4.99
N PRO A 88 -3.59 2.37 6.12
CA PRO A 88 -3.82 3.73 6.59
C PRO A 88 -3.27 4.76 5.60
N THR A 89 -3.80 5.99 5.52
CA THR A 89 -4.86 6.56 6.35
C THR A 89 -6.25 6.04 5.94
N TYR A 90 -7.00 5.54 6.92
CA TYR A 90 -8.30 4.91 6.73
C TYR A 90 -9.36 5.57 7.63
N GLN A 91 -10.61 5.63 7.16
CA GLN A 91 -11.72 6.13 7.96
C GLN A 91 -12.93 5.21 7.85
N LEU A 92 -13.50 4.87 9.01
CA LEU A 92 -14.75 4.13 9.16
C LEU A 92 -15.64 4.91 10.14
N GLY A 93 -16.68 5.58 9.61
CA GLY A 93 -17.51 6.48 10.41
C GLY A 93 -16.67 7.54 11.11
N ASP A 94 -16.71 7.53 12.45
CA ASP A 94 -16.01 8.46 13.34
C ASP A 94 -14.58 8.03 13.70
N ILE A 95 -14.16 6.83 13.27
CA ILE A 95 -12.84 6.26 13.48
C ILE A 95 -11.92 6.68 12.33
N ILE A 96 -10.81 7.32 12.66
CA ILE A 96 -9.72 7.62 11.73
C ILE A 96 -8.47 6.88 12.21
N ILE A 97 -7.87 6.11 11.32
CA ILE A 97 -6.63 5.38 11.58
C ILE A 97 -5.54 5.94 10.67
N SER A 98 -4.45 6.44 11.25
CA SER A 98 -3.27 6.92 10.51
C SER A 98 -2.01 6.20 10.95
N THR A 99 -0.97 6.24 10.12
CA THR A 99 0.33 5.63 10.40
C THR A 99 1.47 6.59 10.06
N THR A 100 2.57 6.48 10.80
CA THR A 100 3.85 7.12 10.50
C THR A 100 4.92 6.11 10.07
N ASP A 101 4.51 4.90 9.69
CA ASP A 101 5.33 3.70 9.45
C ASP A 101 6.08 3.16 10.69
N ILE A 102 6.07 3.88 11.80
CA ILE A 102 6.64 3.47 13.10
C ILE A 102 5.52 3.26 14.14
N SER A 103 4.46 4.06 14.03
CA SER A 103 3.34 4.05 14.97
C SER A 103 2.02 4.18 14.24
N VAL A 104 0.96 3.63 14.83
CA VAL A 104 -0.42 3.76 14.36
C VAL A 104 -1.20 4.56 15.38
N LEU A 105 -1.91 5.58 14.91
CA LEU A 105 -2.82 6.39 15.71
C LEU A 105 -4.26 6.06 15.32
N VAL A 106 -5.05 5.58 16.28
CA VAL A 106 -6.50 5.43 16.18
C VAL A 106 -7.14 6.61 16.88
N ASN A 107 -7.85 7.44 16.13
CA ASN A 107 -8.61 8.58 16.64
C ASN A 107 -10.12 8.31 16.49
N ILE A 108 -10.86 8.37 17.59
CA ILE A 108 -12.31 8.18 17.62
C ILE A 108 -12.94 9.53 17.94
N SER A 109 -13.36 10.24 16.89
CA SER A 109 -13.71 11.67 16.97
C SER A 109 -14.97 11.97 17.80
N ASP A 110 -15.99 11.11 17.73
CA ASP A 110 -17.26 11.21 18.48
C ASP A 110 -17.05 11.30 20.01
N ILE A 111 -16.06 10.55 20.51
CA ILE A 111 -15.73 10.48 21.95
C ILE A 111 -14.33 11.06 22.28
N LYS A 112 -13.68 11.69 21.29
CA LYS A 112 -12.36 12.34 21.37
C LYS A 112 -11.26 11.47 22.01
N VAL A 113 -11.28 10.17 21.71
CA VAL A 113 -10.28 9.20 22.19
C VAL A 113 -9.13 9.10 21.19
N GLU A 114 -7.90 9.16 21.68
CA GLU A 114 -6.69 8.90 20.88
C GLU A 114 -5.98 7.67 21.46
N ILE A 115 -5.70 6.67 20.63
CA ILE A 115 -4.94 5.47 20.98
C ILE A 115 -3.74 5.39 20.04
N LEU A 116 -2.54 5.52 20.60
CA LEU A 116 -1.28 5.41 19.88
C LEU A 116 -0.66 4.05 20.17
N VAL A 117 -0.31 3.30 19.12
CA VAL A 117 0.31 1.98 19.23
C VAL A 117 1.62 1.98 18.43
N THR A 118 2.69 1.57 19.09
CA THR A 118 3.95 1.19 18.44
C THR A 118 4.16 -0.31 18.56
N GLU A 119 5.29 -0.82 18.08
CA GLU A 119 5.66 -2.23 18.25
C GLU A 119 5.65 -2.66 19.73
N LEU A 120 6.13 -1.80 20.63
CA LEU A 120 6.37 -2.15 22.03
C LEU A 120 5.61 -1.28 23.04
N ALA A 121 4.74 -0.37 22.59
CA ALA A 121 4.03 0.53 23.49
C ALA A 121 2.60 0.84 23.03
N VAL A 122 1.73 1.09 24.01
CA VAL A 122 0.35 1.56 23.83
C VAL A 122 0.12 2.76 24.73
N ALA A 123 -0.40 3.84 24.16
CA ALA A 123 -0.79 5.04 24.90
C ALA A 123 -2.26 5.37 24.62
N VAL A 124 -3.07 5.42 25.68
CA VAL A 124 -4.50 5.74 25.62
C VAL A 124 -4.75 7.12 26.22
N LYS A 125 -5.38 7.99 25.45
CA LYS A 125 -5.85 9.30 25.90
C LYS A 125 -7.37 9.34 25.88
N LEU A 126 -7.94 9.43 27.07
CA LEU A 126 -9.36 9.65 27.28
C LEU A 126 -9.59 11.10 27.72
N PRO A 127 -10.62 11.79 27.17
CA PRO A 127 -11.04 13.08 27.69
C PRO A 127 -11.77 12.90 29.02
N PHE A 128 -11.29 13.58 30.05
CA PHE A 128 -11.84 13.52 31.41
C PHE A 128 -13.38 13.75 31.44
N SER A 129 -13.89 14.69 30.64
CA SER A 129 -15.32 15.00 30.57
C SER A 129 -16.21 13.86 30.07
N TYR A 130 -15.66 12.85 29.40
CA TYR A 130 -16.44 11.70 28.89
C TYR A 130 -16.29 10.47 29.78
N PHE A 131 -15.13 10.28 30.41
CA PHE A 131 -14.72 9.02 31.05
C PHE A 131 -14.46 9.12 32.56
N HIS A 132 -14.63 10.29 33.18
CA HIS A 132 -14.42 10.48 34.61
C HIS A 132 -15.16 9.41 35.45
N GLY A 133 -14.42 8.66 36.26
CA GLY A 133 -14.95 7.63 37.15
C GLY A 133 -15.59 6.42 36.45
N ASN A 134 -15.44 6.26 35.13
CA ASN A 134 -16.08 5.19 34.35
C ASN A 134 -15.07 4.30 33.62
N THR A 135 -13.88 4.09 34.18
CA THR A 135 -12.84 3.26 33.57
C THR A 135 -12.37 2.18 34.53
N GLU A 136 -12.02 1.02 33.99
CA GLU A 136 -11.42 -0.10 34.74
C GLU A 136 -10.48 -0.90 33.83
N GLY A 137 -9.70 -1.81 34.41
CA GLY A 137 -8.60 -2.53 33.74
C GLY A 137 -7.23 -2.10 34.26
N GLN A 138 -6.18 -2.47 33.52
CA GLN A 138 -4.79 -2.11 33.84
C GLN A 138 -4.55 -0.58 33.91
N CYS A 139 -5.34 0.20 33.19
CA CYS A 139 -5.23 1.66 33.20
C CYS A 139 -5.88 2.35 34.41
N GLY A 140 -6.52 1.59 35.31
CA GLY A 140 -7.15 2.12 36.52
C GLY A 140 -8.42 2.92 36.27
N VAL A 141 -8.86 3.63 37.32
CA VAL A 141 -10.02 4.52 37.28
C VAL A 141 -9.53 5.91 36.86
N CYS A 142 -10.26 6.61 36.00
CA CYS A 142 -9.89 7.96 35.58
C CYS A 142 -10.62 8.98 36.47
N ASP A 143 -10.08 9.30 37.65
CA ASP A 143 -10.70 10.26 38.58
C ASP A 143 -9.71 11.21 39.30
N ASN A 144 -8.46 11.26 38.83
CA ASN A 144 -7.32 11.96 39.44
C ASN A 144 -6.92 11.41 40.83
N SER A 145 -7.20 10.15 41.13
CA SER A 145 -6.83 9.51 42.39
C SER A 145 -6.15 8.16 42.15
N THR A 146 -4.92 8.01 42.63
CA THR A 146 -4.22 6.72 42.54
C THR A 146 -4.69 5.69 43.57
N ALA A 147 -5.62 6.06 44.47
CA ALA A 147 -6.05 5.23 45.59
C ALA A 147 -6.95 4.05 45.19
N ASN A 148 -7.61 4.14 44.03
CA ASN A 148 -8.53 3.13 43.50
C ASN A 148 -8.06 2.55 42.15
N ASP A 149 -6.83 2.87 41.73
CA ASP A 149 -6.27 2.43 40.46
C ASP A 149 -6.11 0.90 40.38
N CYS A 150 -5.80 0.25 41.51
CA CYS A 150 -5.65 -1.20 41.59
C CYS A 150 -7.02 -1.90 41.78
N ARG A 151 -8.03 -1.50 40.99
CA ARG A 151 -9.38 -2.07 41.06
C ARG A 151 -9.46 -3.44 40.39
N LEU A 152 -9.97 -4.44 41.10
CA LEU A 152 -10.22 -5.79 40.61
C LEU A 152 -11.48 -5.87 39.72
N PRO A 153 -11.63 -6.93 38.88
CA PRO A 153 -12.83 -7.13 38.07
C PRO A 153 -14.14 -7.22 38.86
N ASN A 154 -14.08 -7.62 40.14
CA ASN A 154 -15.25 -7.70 41.03
C ASN A 154 -15.62 -6.35 41.68
N GLY A 155 -14.86 -5.29 41.44
CA GLY A 155 -15.08 -3.97 42.00
C GLY A 155 -14.33 -3.60 43.27
N THR A 156 -13.69 -4.55 43.94
CA THR A 156 -12.87 -4.26 45.13
C THR A 156 -11.49 -3.71 44.76
N ILE A 157 -10.86 -2.97 45.67
CA ILE A 157 -9.52 -2.40 45.46
C ILE A 157 -8.48 -3.33 46.08
N ASP A 158 -7.50 -3.75 45.27
CA ASP A 158 -6.35 -4.52 45.71
C ASP A 158 -5.25 -3.59 46.26
N ILE A 159 -4.41 -4.12 47.15
CA ILE A 159 -3.23 -3.41 47.64
C ILE A 159 -2.08 -3.41 46.62
N SER A 160 -2.09 -4.38 45.70
CA SER A 160 -1.06 -4.56 44.68
C SER A 160 -1.65 -4.48 43.29
N CYS A 161 -1.24 -3.45 42.54
CA CYS A 161 -1.60 -3.34 41.13
C CYS A 161 -1.04 -4.51 40.30
N GLU A 162 0.10 -5.09 40.68
CA GLU A 162 0.63 -6.29 40.02
C GLU A 162 -0.29 -7.51 40.20
N HIS A 163 -0.83 -7.71 41.41
CA HIS A 163 -1.79 -8.78 41.66
C HIS A 163 -3.12 -8.52 40.92
N MET A 164 -3.60 -7.28 40.94
CA MET A 164 -4.79 -6.85 40.20
C MET A 164 -4.65 -7.10 38.69
N ALA A 165 -3.48 -6.78 38.13
CA ALA A 165 -3.18 -6.93 36.72
C ALA A 165 -3.37 -8.37 36.21
N GLN A 166 -2.98 -9.35 37.02
CA GLN A 166 -3.15 -10.79 36.71
C GLN A 166 -4.62 -11.19 36.53
N LEU A 167 -5.54 -10.49 37.21
CA LEU A 167 -6.96 -10.82 37.24
C LEU A 167 -7.74 -10.17 36.08
N TRP A 168 -7.18 -9.19 35.38
CA TRP A 168 -7.78 -8.56 34.20
C TRP A 168 -7.57 -9.33 32.89
N MET A 169 -7.50 -10.66 32.99
CA MET A 169 -7.34 -11.60 31.88
C MET A 169 -8.65 -11.83 31.10
N VAL A 170 -8.57 -11.99 29.77
CA VAL A 170 -9.72 -12.24 28.89
C VAL A 170 -9.84 -13.74 28.54
N PRO A 171 -10.90 -14.46 28.96
CA PRO A 171 -11.12 -15.86 28.57
C PRO A 171 -11.49 -16.01 27.08
N PRO A 172 -11.30 -17.20 26.45
CA PRO A 172 -10.77 -18.44 27.00
C PRO A 172 -9.23 -18.56 26.87
N GLY A 173 -8.60 -19.40 27.69
CA GLY A 173 -7.19 -19.80 27.50
C GLY A 173 -6.15 -19.04 28.33
N CYS A 174 -6.57 -18.09 29.16
CA CYS A 174 -5.71 -17.49 30.17
C CYS A 174 -5.77 -18.30 31.47
N LYS A 175 -4.64 -18.47 32.15
CA LYS A 175 -4.57 -18.85 33.57
C LYS A 175 -3.72 -17.81 34.31
N PRO A 176 -4.03 -17.49 35.57
CA PRO A 176 -3.17 -16.61 36.37
C PRO A 176 -1.74 -17.13 36.36
N SER A 177 -0.79 -16.25 36.07
CA SER A 177 0.63 -16.60 36.13
C SER A 177 1.03 -16.92 37.57
N VAL A 178 2.00 -17.82 37.76
CA VAL A 178 2.59 -18.05 39.08
C VAL A 178 3.53 -16.89 39.36
N ASN A 179 3.32 -16.16 40.46
CA ASN A 179 4.14 -15.02 40.88
C ASN A 179 5.64 -15.27 40.61
N VAL A 180 6.22 -14.51 39.69
CA VAL A 180 7.66 -14.49 39.46
C VAL A 180 8.19 -13.27 40.18
N THR A 181 8.89 -13.49 41.29
CA THR A 181 9.65 -12.43 41.94
C THR A 181 10.72 -11.93 40.97
N THR A 182 10.56 -10.70 40.49
CA THR A 182 11.59 -10.04 39.69
C THR A 182 12.73 -9.62 40.62
N ASN A 183 13.84 -10.35 40.56
CA ASN A 183 15.06 -9.94 41.24
C ASN A 183 15.60 -8.67 40.57
N ILE A 184 15.62 -7.56 41.31
CA ILE A 184 16.24 -6.31 40.87
C ILE A 184 17.73 -6.60 40.64
N THR A 185 18.12 -6.70 39.37
CA THR A 185 19.52 -6.90 39.02
C THR A 185 20.18 -5.53 38.94
N SER A 186 21.13 -5.24 39.83
CA SER A 186 21.94 -4.03 39.71
C SER A 186 22.95 -4.18 38.58
N CYS A 187 23.12 -3.15 37.75
CA CYS A 187 24.19 -3.10 36.75
C CYS A 187 24.98 -1.78 36.81
N SER A 188 26.11 -1.70 36.10
CA SER A 188 26.97 -0.52 36.12
C SER A 188 26.35 0.67 35.37
N LEU A 189 26.73 1.90 35.75
CA LEU A 189 26.32 3.13 35.05
C LEU A 189 26.64 3.09 33.55
N GLU A 190 27.76 2.49 33.17
CA GLU A 190 28.14 2.33 31.77
C GLU A 190 27.16 1.43 30.99
N MET A 191 26.45 0.54 31.69
CA MET A 191 25.44 -0.32 31.08
C MET A 191 24.17 0.48 30.76
N TYR A 192 23.64 1.22 31.74
CA TYR A 192 22.42 2.01 31.57
C TYR A 192 22.67 3.47 31.16
N LYS A 193 23.86 3.79 30.64
CA LYS A 193 24.24 5.16 30.24
C LYS A 193 23.25 5.82 29.27
N ALA A 194 22.65 5.06 28.37
CA ALA A 194 21.61 5.55 27.47
C ALA A 194 20.36 6.04 28.22
N CYS A 195 20.02 5.43 29.36
CA CYS A 195 18.90 5.85 30.21
C CYS A 195 19.13 7.23 30.85
N GLU A 196 20.38 7.62 31.12
CA GLU A 196 20.71 8.96 31.65
C GLU A 196 20.23 10.08 30.73
N LEU A 197 20.03 9.81 29.43
CA LEU A 197 19.50 10.79 28.50
C LEU A 197 18.08 11.23 28.87
N ILE A 198 17.25 10.33 29.43
CA ILE A 198 15.87 10.64 29.87
C ILE A 198 15.85 11.75 30.93
N ASN A 199 16.77 11.69 31.89
CA ASN A 199 17.00 12.74 32.91
C ASN A 199 17.93 13.87 32.40
N GLY A 200 18.50 13.70 31.22
CA GLY A 200 19.56 14.55 30.68
C GLY A 200 19.06 15.80 29.96
N LYS A 201 20.03 16.53 29.40
CA LYS A 201 19.77 17.78 28.66
C LYS A 201 18.92 17.56 27.41
N LEU A 202 19.01 16.39 26.78
CA LEU A 202 18.27 16.04 25.57
C LEU A 202 16.76 16.21 25.75
N PHE A 203 16.22 15.78 26.89
CA PHE A 203 14.80 15.86 27.21
C PHE A 203 14.40 17.02 28.11
N LYS A 204 15.32 17.96 28.41
CA LYS A 204 15.11 19.03 29.40
C LYS A 204 13.83 19.85 29.17
N LYS A 205 13.46 20.11 27.91
CA LYS A 205 12.24 20.85 27.58
C LYS A 205 10.96 20.06 27.92
N CYS A 206 11.03 18.74 27.87
CA CYS A 206 9.90 17.86 28.14
C CYS A 206 9.65 17.66 29.64
N HIS A 207 10.68 17.75 30.47
CA HIS A 207 10.56 17.60 31.93
C HIS A 207 9.51 18.53 32.56
N GLY A 208 9.25 19.70 31.96
CA GLY A 208 8.24 20.64 32.44
C GLY A 208 6.79 20.27 32.11
N VAL A 209 6.56 19.29 31.22
CA VAL A 209 5.22 18.88 30.76
C VAL A 209 4.93 17.39 30.95
N VAL A 210 5.97 16.54 31.00
CA VAL A 210 5.84 15.10 31.26
C VAL A 210 6.87 14.67 32.31
N PRO A 211 6.45 14.17 33.49
CA PRO A 211 7.36 13.61 34.49
C PRO A 211 8.14 12.42 33.93
N TYR A 212 9.46 12.42 34.10
CA TYR A 212 10.37 11.46 33.47
C TYR A 212 10.73 10.26 34.35
N GLN A 213 10.53 10.36 35.67
CA GLN A 213 11.06 9.43 36.67
C GLN A 213 10.73 7.96 36.37
N ASN A 214 9.45 7.68 36.05
CA ASN A 214 9.02 6.31 35.78
C ASN A 214 9.66 5.73 34.50
N TYR A 215 9.86 6.55 33.47
CA TYR A 215 10.53 6.12 32.23
C TYR A 215 12.03 5.89 32.44
N TYR A 216 12.66 6.73 33.29
CA TYR A 216 14.07 6.58 33.64
C TYR A 216 14.33 5.31 34.45
N GLU A 217 13.52 5.04 35.48
CA GLU A 217 13.68 3.82 36.29
C GLU A 217 13.28 2.56 35.51
N ALA A 218 12.25 2.63 34.65
CA ALA A 218 11.91 1.55 33.71
C ALA A 218 13.10 1.21 32.79
N CYS A 219 13.71 2.22 32.16
CA CYS A 219 14.87 2.03 31.30
C CYS A 219 16.03 1.32 32.02
N LYS A 220 16.35 1.76 33.25
CA LYS A 220 17.40 1.13 34.05
C LYS A 220 17.06 -0.31 34.40
N TYR A 221 15.82 -0.56 34.80
CA TYR A 221 15.35 -1.89 35.11
C TYR A 221 15.51 -2.84 33.91
N ASP A 222 15.04 -2.43 32.72
CA ASP A 222 15.10 -3.24 31.51
C ASP A 222 16.54 -3.56 31.10
N VAL A 223 17.39 -2.52 31.02
CA VAL A 223 18.79 -2.67 30.61
C VAL A 223 19.56 -3.55 31.58
N CYS A 224 19.35 -3.40 32.89
CA CYS A 224 20.06 -4.18 33.88
C CYS A 224 19.56 -5.62 33.96
N SER A 225 18.25 -5.84 33.81
CA SER A 225 17.64 -7.17 33.88
C SER A 225 18.03 -8.02 32.68
N LEU A 226 17.98 -7.43 31.47
CA LEU A 226 18.30 -8.13 30.22
C LEU A 226 19.78 -8.07 29.84
N LYS A 227 20.57 -7.25 30.55
CA LYS A 227 21.98 -6.98 30.23
C LYS A 227 22.18 -6.63 28.75
N ASN A 228 21.24 -5.84 28.20
CA ASN A 228 21.25 -5.41 26.81
C ASN A 228 21.00 -3.91 26.72
N LYS A 229 22.01 -3.17 26.25
CA LYS A 229 21.95 -1.71 26.13
C LYS A 229 20.85 -1.23 25.17
N SER A 230 20.52 -2.01 24.14
CA SER A 230 19.56 -1.62 23.11
C SER A 230 18.13 -1.54 23.64
N VAL A 231 17.81 -2.20 24.75
CA VAL A 231 16.46 -2.15 25.35
C VAL A 231 16.16 -0.76 25.94
N ALA A 232 17.19 0.05 26.21
CA ALA A 232 17.01 1.45 26.58
C ALA A 232 16.17 2.23 25.56
N CYS A 233 16.24 1.85 24.28
CA CYS A 233 15.55 2.52 23.19
C CYS A 233 14.02 2.50 23.37
N THR A 234 13.44 1.47 24.02
CA THR A 234 11.99 1.38 24.23
C THR A 234 11.48 2.45 25.19
N SER A 235 12.18 2.66 26.31
CA SER A 235 11.81 3.70 27.28
C SER A 235 12.14 5.11 26.76
N LEU A 236 13.22 5.27 26.00
CA LEU A 236 13.57 6.54 25.31
C LEU A 236 12.51 6.93 24.27
N ASP A 237 12.11 5.97 23.42
CA ASP A 237 11.06 6.10 22.42
C ASP A 237 9.73 6.50 23.08
N THR A 238 9.30 5.71 24.06
CA THR A 238 8.05 5.98 24.78
C THR A 238 8.07 7.38 25.39
N TYR A 239 9.16 7.80 26.04
CA TYR A 239 9.24 9.13 26.63
C TYR A 239 9.22 10.23 25.56
N ALA A 240 9.97 10.09 24.46
CA ALA A 240 9.97 11.03 23.35
C ALA A 240 8.59 11.19 22.70
N GLN A 241 7.84 10.10 22.55
CA GLN A 241 6.46 10.15 22.07
C GLN A 241 5.56 10.94 23.02
N GLN A 242 5.67 10.75 24.34
CA GLN A 242 4.88 11.53 25.31
C GLN A 242 5.23 13.02 25.23
N CYS A 243 6.50 13.36 25.00
CA CYS A 243 6.92 14.75 24.75
C CYS A 243 6.27 15.32 23.49
N GLY A 244 6.31 14.58 22.38
CA GLY A 244 5.72 14.99 21.11
C GLY A 244 4.20 15.23 21.21
N LEU A 245 3.51 14.38 21.97
CA LEU A 245 2.09 14.53 22.31
C LEU A 245 1.77 15.77 23.17
N GLN A 246 2.78 16.38 23.79
CA GLN A 246 2.70 17.66 24.52
C GLN A 246 3.34 18.81 23.74
N SER A 247 3.46 18.68 22.41
CA SER A 247 4.08 19.69 21.52
C SER A 247 5.56 19.96 21.79
N VAL A 248 6.27 19.05 22.44
CA VAL A 248 7.72 19.14 22.67
C VAL A 248 8.44 18.14 21.77
N CYS A 249 9.05 18.65 20.70
CA CYS A 249 9.89 17.85 19.82
C CYS A 249 11.25 17.54 20.48
N VAL A 250 11.62 16.26 20.50
CA VAL A 250 12.93 15.77 20.96
C VAL A 250 13.54 14.87 19.89
N ASP A 251 14.61 15.33 19.23
CA ASP A 251 15.31 14.55 18.20
C ASP A 251 16.28 13.54 18.81
N TRP A 252 15.72 12.47 19.39
CA TRP A 252 16.46 11.58 20.28
C TRP A 252 17.32 10.54 19.53
N LYS A 253 16.78 9.84 18.53
CA LYS A 253 17.54 8.82 17.75
C LYS A 253 18.73 9.41 16.98
N ASN A 254 18.67 10.67 16.57
CA ASN A 254 19.77 11.35 15.89
C ASN A 254 20.83 11.93 16.86
N SER A 255 20.64 11.79 18.18
CA SER A 255 21.64 12.22 19.15
C SER A 255 22.94 11.43 19.00
N ALA A 256 24.06 12.11 19.20
CA ALA A 256 25.39 11.48 19.10
C ALA A 256 25.55 10.32 20.10
N ASP A 257 24.93 10.41 21.27
CA ASP A 257 24.98 9.40 22.33
C ASP A 257 24.26 8.08 21.99
N LEU A 258 23.33 8.09 21.01
CA LEU A 258 22.53 6.93 20.62
C LEU A 258 22.85 6.39 19.23
N LYS A 259 23.83 6.98 18.55
CA LYS A 259 24.30 6.51 17.24
C LYS A 259 24.75 5.06 17.30
N GLY A 260 24.27 4.23 16.39
CA GLY A 260 24.50 2.78 16.35
C GLY A 260 23.73 1.96 17.40
N LEU A 261 23.01 2.59 18.34
CA LEU A 261 22.26 1.89 19.38
C LEU A 261 20.76 1.82 19.08
N CYS A 262 20.15 2.95 18.72
CA CYS A 262 18.71 3.10 18.50
C CYS A 262 18.36 3.51 17.06
N GLU A 263 19.21 3.17 16.09
CA GLU A 263 19.01 3.57 14.69
C GLU A 263 17.76 2.93 14.10
N TYR A 264 17.00 3.72 13.34
CA TYR A 264 15.82 3.24 12.61
C TYR A 264 15.99 3.49 11.11
N LYS A 265 15.70 2.46 10.30
CA LYS A 265 15.84 2.54 8.85
C LYS A 265 14.46 2.59 8.19
N CYS A 266 14.17 3.73 7.58
CA CYS A 266 12.93 3.92 6.84
C CYS A 266 12.89 3.18 5.50
N PRO A 267 11.69 2.93 4.95
CA PRO A 267 11.52 2.45 3.58
C PRO A 267 12.26 3.32 2.56
N LYS A 268 12.58 2.72 1.41
CA LYS A 268 13.26 3.43 0.32
C LYS A 268 12.49 4.71 -0.03
N HIS A 269 13.21 5.83 -0.19
CA HIS A 269 12.67 7.18 -0.50
C HIS A 269 12.10 7.99 0.67
N LYS A 270 11.90 7.40 1.86
CA LYS A 270 11.54 8.13 3.08
C LYS A 270 12.75 8.34 3.99
N VAL A 271 12.67 9.33 4.87
CA VAL A 271 13.66 9.64 5.89
C VAL A 271 13.03 9.58 7.27
N TYR A 272 13.83 9.17 8.24
CA TYR A 272 13.44 9.20 9.64
C TYR A 272 13.31 10.65 10.11
N LYS A 273 12.21 10.98 10.80
CA LYS A 273 12.07 12.23 11.57
C LYS A 273 11.50 11.90 12.95
N ALA A 274 12.17 12.36 13.99
CA ALA A 274 11.66 12.28 15.36
C ALA A 274 10.38 13.10 15.57
N CYS A 275 10.18 14.13 14.74
CA CYS A 275 9.11 15.10 14.89
C CYS A 275 8.45 15.41 13.55
N GLY A 276 7.58 14.52 13.11
CA GLY A 276 6.70 14.73 11.95
C GLY A 276 5.25 15.00 12.34
N PRO A 277 4.39 15.26 11.34
CA PRO A 277 2.95 15.40 11.54
C PRO A 277 2.29 14.04 11.83
N LYS A 278 1.12 14.05 12.49
CA LYS A 278 0.30 12.83 12.69
C LYS A 278 -0.14 12.18 11.37
N ILE A 279 -0.39 13.02 10.37
CA ILE A 279 -0.85 12.65 9.03
C ILE A 279 -0.06 13.50 8.03
N GLU A 280 0.72 12.85 7.17
CA GLU A 280 1.52 13.51 6.16
C GLU A 280 0.64 14.03 5.01
N LYS A 281 0.96 15.24 4.50
CA LYS A 281 0.30 15.81 3.32
C LYS A 281 0.66 14.99 2.09
N THR A 282 -0.33 14.80 1.21
CA THR A 282 -0.13 14.16 -0.11
C THR A 282 -0.32 15.16 -1.25
N CYS A 283 -0.10 14.73 -2.49
CA CYS A 283 -0.49 15.53 -3.66
C CYS A 283 -2.02 15.63 -3.86
N SER A 284 -2.84 14.89 -3.10
CA SER A 284 -4.30 14.95 -3.22
C SER A 284 -4.90 16.02 -2.31
N THR A 285 -5.41 17.11 -2.91
CA THR A 285 -6.10 18.19 -2.19
C THR A 285 -7.24 17.66 -1.33
N ARG A 286 -8.09 16.77 -1.89
CA ARG A 286 -9.23 16.19 -1.16
C ARG A 286 -8.79 15.34 0.03
N TYR A 287 -7.69 14.60 -0.09
CA TYR A 287 -7.11 13.86 1.03
C TYR A 287 -6.66 14.83 2.12
N ASN A 288 -5.92 15.88 1.73
CA ASN A 288 -5.38 16.86 2.67
C ASN A 288 -6.50 17.60 3.41
N GLU A 289 -7.54 18.05 2.71
CA GLU A 289 -8.71 18.71 3.31
C GLU A 289 -9.46 17.81 4.31
N LYS A 290 -9.47 16.51 4.05
CA LYS A 290 -10.22 15.54 4.83
C LYS A 290 -9.48 15.07 6.08
N PHE A 291 -8.18 14.81 5.96
CA PHE A 291 -7.42 14.10 7.00
C PHE A 291 -6.34 14.94 7.66
N VAL A 292 -5.70 15.84 6.92
CA VAL A 292 -4.58 16.60 7.48
C VAL A 292 -5.15 17.70 8.37
N GLU A 293 -4.62 17.80 9.59
CA GLU A 293 -4.96 18.90 10.49
C GLU A 293 -4.68 20.22 9.77
N LYS A 294 -5.67 21.12 9.75
CA LYS A 294 -5.50 22.45 9.14
C LYS A 294 -4.36 23.17 9.86
N ASP A 295 -3.48 23.83 9.08
CA ASP A 295 -2.33 24.55 9.62
C ASP A 295 -2.79 25.50 10.72
N CYS A 296 -2.33 25.22 11.93
CA CYS A 296 -2.84 25.88 13.11
C CYS A 296 -2.03 27.13 13.40
N GLN A 297 -2.62 28.30 13.13
CA GLN A 297 -1.97 29.59 13.36
C GLN A 297 -2.39 30.27 14.67
N ASP A 298 -3.34 29.68 15.40
CA ASP A 298 -3.77 30.18 16.70
C ASP A 298 -2.71 29.86 17.78
N LYS A 299 -2.44 30.82 18.66
CA LYS A 299 -1.53 30.70 19.81
C LYS A 299 -1.96 29.62 20.80
N ASN A 300 -3.25 29.26 20.83
CA ASN A 300 -3.77 28.22 21.71
C ASN A 300 -3.71 26.81 21.10
N CYS A 301 -3.21 26.67 19.88
CA CYS A 301 -3.18 25.40 19.19
C CYS A 301 -1.93 24.59 19.51
N GLN A 302 -2.12 23.44 20.14
CA GLN A 302 -1.03 22.53 20.49
C GLN A 302 -0.68 21.63 19.31
N LYS A 303 0.44 21.93 18.64
CA LYS A 303 0.97 21.10 17.55
C LYS A 303 1.53 19.80 18.11
N THR A 304 0.90 18.68 17.81
CA THR A 304 1.40 17.36 18.19
C THR A 304 2.50 16.91 17.22
N PHE A 305 3.57 16.35 17.76
CA PHE A 305 4.64 15.70 16.99
C PHE A 305 4.56 14.19 17.15
N MET A 306 4.76 13.48 16.04
CA MET A 306 4.89 12.02 16.02
C MET A 306 6.19 11.63 15.32
N GLU A 307 6.85 10.63 15.88
CA GLU A 307 8.02 10.00 15.26
C GLU A 307 7.59 9.11 14.10
N GLY A 308 8.41 9.05 13.04
CA GLY A 308 8.03 8.32 11.84
C GLY A 308 9.01 8.37 10.69
N CYS A 309 8.61 7.70 9.61
CA CYS A 309 9.21 7.83 8.29
C CYS A 309 8.36 8.76 7.42
N PHE A 310 8.99 9.81 6.91
CA PHE A 310 8.33 10.84 6.14
C PHE A 310 9.09 11.12 4.86
N CYS A 311 8.45 11.82 3.93
CA CYS A 311 9.16 12.32 2.76
C CYS A 311 10.25 13.34 3.17
N PRO A 312 11.40 13.36 2.44
CA PRO A 312 12.44 14.35 2.62
C PRO A 312 11.90 15.78 2.55
N ASP A 313 12.63 16.72 3.15
CA ASP A 313 12.24 18.13 3.10
C ASP A 313 12.11 18.61 1.64
N ASN A 314 11.13 19.49 1.40
CA ASN A 314 10.73 19.98 0.08
C ASN A 314 10.14 18.91 -0.87
N THR A 315 9.70 17.77 -0.33
CA THR A 315 8.94 16.76 -1.09
C THR A 315 7.65 16.39 -0.36
N TYR A 316 6.71 15.81 -1.10
CA TYR A 316 5.39 15.41 -0.65
C TYR A 316 5.17 13.92 -0.94
N LEU A 317 4.36 13.28 -0.11
CA LEU A 317 3.89 11.92 -0.39
C LEU A 317 2.98 11.95 -1.63
N VAL A 318 3.23 11.09 -2.61
CA VAL A 318 2.42 11.06 -3.84
C VAL A 318 0.95 10.72 -3.52
N SER A 319 0.75 9.68 -2.73
CA SER A 319 -0.55 9.19 -2.24
C SER A 319 -0.34 8.46 -0.92
N SER A 320 -1.37 8.42 -0.06
CA SER A 320 -1.34 7.67 1.21
C SER A 320 -1.13 6.17 1.05
N THR A 321 -1.33 5.62 -0.16
CA THR A 321 -1.16 4.20 -0.47
C THR A 321 0.17 3.86 -1.13
N THR A 322 1.09 4.82 -1.26
CA THR A 322 2.36 4.64 -1.96
C THR A 322 3.51 5.20 -1.15
N ASP A 323 4.66 4.51 -1.11
CA ASP A 323 5.90 5.04 -0.49
C ASP A 323 6.72 5.94 -1.40
N LYS A 324 6.07 6.66 -2.33
CA LYS A 324 6.75 7.54 -3.29
C LYS A 324 6.66 8.98 -2.82
N CYS A 325 7.82 9.65 -2.83
CA CYS A 325 7.94 11.08 -2.57
C CYS A 325 8.18 11.84 -3.89
N THR A 326 7.62 13.04 -4.00
CA THR A 326 7.78 13.91 -5.18
C THR A 326 7.96 15.36 -4.75
N SER A 327 8.78 16.12 -5.47
CA SER A 327 8.87 17.58 -5.33
C SER A 327 7.74 18.32 -6.05
N ASN A 328 6.97 17.61 -6.88
CA ASN A 328 5.98 18.18 -7.78
C ASN A 328 4.62 17.50 -7.57
N CYS A 329 3.62 18.30 -7.23
CA CYS A 329 2.23 17.88 -7.07
C CYS A 329 1.28 18.65 -8.01
N ASP A 330 1.80 19.51 -8.88
CA ASP A 330 1.01 20.40 -9.74
C ASP A 330 0.07 19.60 -10.65
N CYS A 331 0.58 18.50 -11.24
CA CYS A 331 -0.20 17.62 -12.09
C CYS A 331 -0.09 16.18 -11.64
N MET A 332 -1.24 15.60 -11.29
CA MET A 332 -1.39 14.18 -10.95
C MET A 332 -2.14 13.45 -12.06
N GLY A 333 -1.42 12.62 -12.82
CA GLY A 333 -1.99 11.88 -13.93
C GLY A 333 -3.13 10.94 -13.51
N PRO A 334 -3.97 10.50 -14.47
CA PRO A 334 -5.05 9.52 -14.20
C PRO A 334 -4.52 8.15 -13.76
N ASP A 335 -3.24 7.88 -14.00
CA ASP A 335 -2.46 6.74 -13.50
C ASP A 335 -2.01 6.92 -12.02
N GLY A 336 -2.30 8.06 -11.41
CA GLY A 336 -1.90 8.41 -10.05
C GLY A 336 -0.44 8.82 -9.91
N LEU A 337 0.25 9.12 -11.02
CA LEU A 337 1.66 9.52 -10.99
C LEU A 337 1.84 11.04 -11.13
N PRO A 338 2.81 11.63 -10.41
CA PRO A 338 3.12 13.04 -10.53
C PRO A 338 3.80 13.35 -11.87
N ARG A 339 3.53 14.53 -12.43
CA ARG A 339 4.08 15.05 -13.68
C ARG A 339 4.58 16.47 -13.46
N VAL A 340 5.66 16.84 -14.16
CA VAL A 340 6.19 18.20 -14.09
C VAL A 340 5.48 19.10 -15.11
N PRO A 341 5.36 20.42 -14.83
CA PRO A 341 4.87 21.38 -15.81
C PRO A 341 5.63 21.26 -17.15
N GLY A 342 4.89 21.07 -18.24
CA GLY A 342 5.40 20.82 -19.59
C GLY A 342 5.34 19.35 -20.04
N ASP A 343 5.14 18.40 -19.12
CA ASP A 343 5.05 16.98 -19.47
C ASP A 343 3.83 16.68 -20.34
N THR A 344 4.03 15.89 -21.39
CA THR A 344 2.95 15.37 -22.25
C THR A 344 2.99 13.85 -22.28
N TRP A 345 1.83 13.21 -22.08
CA TRP A 345 1.71 11.75 -22.09
C TRP A 345 0.37 11.30 -22.68
N ILE A 346 0.28 10.02 -23.06
CA ILE A 346 -0.94 9.42 -23.60
C ILE A 346 -1.47 8.40 -22.58
N PHE A 347 -2.75 8.51 -22.23
CA PHE A 347 -3.45 7.53 -21.40
C PHE A 347 -4.87 7.34 -21.93
N ASN A 348 -5.31 6.09 -22.11
CA ASN A 348 -6.63 5.75 -22.67
C ASN A 348 -7.01 6.59 -23.91
N CYS A 349 -6.08 6.68 -24.88
CA CYS A 349 -6.28 7.39 -26.14
C CYS A 349 -6.59 8.90 -26.02
N THR A 350 -6.19 9.49 -24.91
CA THR A 350 -6.24 10.92 -24.65
C THR A 350 -4.81 11.41 -24.41
N ILE A 351 -4.44 12.50 -25.09
CA ILE A 351 -3.19 13.22 -24.84
C ILE A 351 -3.46 14.10 -23.62
N TYR A 352 -2.60 13.96 -22.61
CA TYR A 352 -2.60 14.79 -21.43
C TYR A 352 -1.35 15.66 -21.45
N ASN A 353 -1.50 16.90 -21.03
CA ASN A 353 -0.41 17.85 -20.87
C ASN A 353 -0.53 18.51 -19.49
N CYS A 354 0.57 18.55 -18.75
CA CYS A 354 0.67 19.37 -17.54
C CYS A 354 0.98 20.81 -17.95
N SER A 355 -0.02 21.68 -17.94
CA SER A 355 0.10 23.06 -18.39
C SER A 355 1.05 23.87 -17.49
N ILE A 356 2.00 24.58 -18.12
CA ILE A 356 2.92 25.50 -17.42
C ILE A 356 2.20 26.76 -16.93
N GLU A 357 1.11 27.16 -17.59
CA GLU A 357 0.38 28.39 -17.25
C GLU A 357 -0.63 28.16 -16.12
N SER A 358 -1.40 27.07 -16.21
CA SER A 358 -2.47 26.77 -15.24
C SER A 358 -2.03 25.84 -14.11
N PHE A 359 -0.83 25.25 -14.21
CA PHE A 359 -0.33 24.24 -13.27
C PHE A 359 -1.35 23.12 -13.04
N GLY A 360 -2.00 22.71 -14.14
CA GLY A 360 -3.09 21.74 -14.13
C GLY A 360 -3.12 20.90 -15.40
N ILE A 361 -3.92 19.85 -15.37
CA ILE A 361 -3.99 18.88 -16.46
C ILE A 361 -4.93 19.38 -17.56
N VAL A 362 -4.36 19.56 -18.75
CA VAL A 362 -5.10 19.76 -20.00
C VAL A 362 -5.21 18.42 -20.72
N LYS A 363 -6.40 18.12 -21.24
CA LYS A 363 -6.67 16.86 -21.94
C LYS A 363 -7.18 17.13 -23.35
N GLU A 364 -6.66 16.39 -24.31
CA GLU A 364 -7.06 16.46 -25.71
C GLU A 364 -7.25 15.04 -26.26
N PRO A 365 -8.42 14.70 -26.82
CA PRO A 365 -8.61 13.41 -27.45
C PRO A 365 -7.69 13.28 -28.66
N ILE A 366 -7.09 12.11 -28.87
CA ILE A 366 -6.30 11.87 -30.08
C ILE A 366 -7.22 12.03 -31.30
N LYS A 367 -6.86 12.98 -32.17
CA LYS A 367 -7.56 13.20 -33.43
C LYS A 367 -7.02 12.22 -34.46
N CYS A 368 -7.81 11.20 -34.75
CA CYS A 368 -7.46 10.22 -35.78
C CYS A 368 -7.88 10.70 -37.16
N PRO A 369 -7.07 10.45 -38.20
CA PRO A 369 -7.49 10.68 -39.57
C PRO A 369 -8.67 9.77 -39.92
N THR A 370 -9.65 10.30 -40.64
CA THR A 370 -10.75 9.50 -41.20
C THR A 370 -10.17 8.56 -42.25
N ILE A 371 -10.13 7.27 -41.94
CA ILE A 371 -9.73 6.26 -42.92
C ILE A 371 -10.94 5.85 -43.76
N GLN A 372 -10.72 5.68 -45.07
CA GLN A 372 -11.69 5.00 -45.92
C GLN A 372 -11.81 3.52 -45.50
N PRO A 373 -12.93 2.84 -45.82
CA PRO A 373 -13.05 1.40 -45.60
C PRO A 373 -11.85 0.68 -46.19
N CYS A 374 -11.22 -0.18 -45.39
CA CYS A 374 -10.06 -0.93 -45.82
C CYS A 374 -10.40 -1.75 -47.08
N GLY A 375 -9.48 -1.78 -48.04
CA GLY A 375 -9.63 -2.60 -49.24
C GLY A 375 -9.81 -4.09 -48.88
N PRO A 376 -10.29 -4.93 -49.82
CA PRO A 376 -10.67 -6.31 -49.56
C PRO A 376 -9.54 -7.18 -48.95
N GLU A 377 -8.29 -6.84 -49.22
CA GLU A 377 -7.08 -7.53 -48.72
C GLU A 377 -6.57 -7.01 -47.36
N TYR A 378 -7.20 -5.97 -46.81
CA TYR A 378 -6.77 -5.30 -45.59
C TYR A 378 -7.83 -5.43 -44.50
N LYS A 379 -7.40 -5.42 -43.25
CA LYS A 379 -8.28 -5.36 -42.08
C LYS A 379 -8.00 -4.11 -41.26
N THR A 380 -9.03 -3.62 -40.59
CA THR A 380 -8.89 -2.51 -39.65
C THR A 380 -8.24 -2.99 -38.37
N THR A 381 -7.25 -2.26 -37.87
CA THR A 381 -6.60 -2.51 -36.57
C THR A 381 -6.33 -1.17 -35.89
N ASN A 382 -6.41 -1.11 -34.57
CA ASN A 382 -6.12 0.11 -33.82
C ASN A 382 -4.62 0.16 -33.46
N ILE A 383 -3.89 1.07 -34.11
CA ILE A 383 -2.48 1.34 -33.82
C ILE A 383 -2.39 2.75 -33.26
N ASN A 384 -1.75 2.92 -32.09
CA ASN A 384 -1.62 4.20 -31.42
C ASN A 384 -2.96 4.95 -31.31
N CYS A 385 -4.01 4.22 -30.90
CA CYS A 385 -5.39 4.71 -30.75
C CYS A 385 -6.14 5.09 -32.04
N CYS A 386 -5.50 4.97 -33.21
CA CYS A 386 -6.14 5.25 -34.48
C CYS A 386 -6.33 3.99 -35.32
N SER A 387 -7.53 3.87 -35.88
CA SER A 387 -7.83 2.81 -36.83
C SER A 387 -6.96 2.97 -38.08
N THR A 388 -6.23 1.92 -38.41
CA THR A 388 -5.32 1.84 -39.54
C THR A 388 -5.60 0.55 -40.31
N CYS A 389 -5.53 0.60 -41.64
CA CYS A 389 -5.65 -0.60 -42.47
C CYS A 389 -4.32 -1.33 -42.51
N VAL A 390 -4.29 -2.52 -41.93
CA VAL A 390 -3.13 -3.42 -41.99
C VAL A 390 -3.44 -4.61 -42.88
N CYS A 391 -2.40 -5.24 -43.41
CA CYS A 391 -2.57 -6.40 -44.26
C CYS A 391 -3.25 -7.56 -43.52
N ASP A 392 -4.30 -8.12 -44.14
CA ASP A 392 -4.95 -9.31 -43.61
C ASP A 392 -4.28 -10.57 -44.17
N LEU A 393 -3.26 -11.06 -43.47
CA LEU A 393 -2.47 -12.20 -43.91
C LEU A 393 -3.32 -13.47 -44.07
N GLU A 394 -4.37 -13.66 -43.29
CA GLU A 394 -5.27 -14.82 -43.44
C GLU A 394 -6.04 -14.76 -44.76
N ARG A 395 -6.53 -13.58 -45.15
CA ARG A 395 -7.16 -13.38 -46.45
C ARG A 395 -6.17 -13.58 -47.59
N CYS A 396 -4.91 -13.15 -47.43
CA CYS A 396 -3.89 -13.39 -48.44
C CYS A 396 -3.58 -14.88 -48.62
N LEU A 397 -3.57 -15.66 -47.53
CA LEU A 397 -3.35 -17.12 -47.59
C LEU A 397 -4.53 -17.85 -48.26
N GLN A 398 -5.74 -17.30 -48.16
CA GLN A 398 -6.95 -17.87 -48.77
C GLN A 398 -7.20 -17.37 -50.20
N LYS A 399 -6.39 -16.44 -50.71
CA LYS A 399 -6.56 -15.86 -52.04
C LYS A 399 -6.38 -16.91 -53.11
N LYS A 400 -7.42 -17.14 -53.92
CA LYS A 400 -7.39 -18.01 -55.10
C LYS A 400 -7.42 -17.16 -56.36
N CYS A 401 -6.63 -17.57 -57.35
CA CYS A 401 -6.65 -16.96 -58.67
C CYS A 401 -7.60 -17.71 -59.59
N ASP A 402 -8.16 -16.99 -60.56
CA ASP A 402 -8.98 -17.58 -61.61
C ASP A 402 -8.18 -18.58 -62.46
N VAL A 403 -8.88 -19.48 -63.15
CA VAL A 403 -8.27 -20.48 -64.03
C VAL A 403 -7.40 -19.81 -65.09
N GLY A 404 -6.17 -20.31 -65.26
CA GLY A 404 -5.15 -19.69 -66.12
C GLY A 404 -4.23 -18.70 -65.41
N PHE A 405 -4.44 -18.45 -64.11
CA PHE A 405 -3.61 -17.58 -63.29
C PHE A 405 -3.11 -18.29 -62.03
N GLU A 406 -1.98 -17.86 -61.50
CA GLU A 406 -1.39 -18.30 -60.23
C GLU A 406 -0.93 -17.11 -59.40
N LEU A 407 -0.72 -17.32 -58.11
CA LEU A 407 -0.15 -16.28 -57.25
C LEU A 407 1.32 -16.06 -57.63
N ALA A 408 1.70 -14.80 -57.82
CA ALA A 408 3.09 -14.44 -58.06
C ALA A 408 3.99 -14.91 -56.89
N ALA A 409 5.19 -15.38 -57.22
CA ALA A 409 6.18 -15.80 -56.22
C ALA A 409 6.60 -14.64 -55.29
N ASN A 410 6.61 -13.42 -55.81
CA ASN A 410 6.99 -12.22 -55.08
C ASN A 410 5.86 -11.19 -55.07
N LYS A 411 5.67 -10.59 -53.89
CA LYS A 411 4.76 -9.48 -53.68
C LYS A 411 5.45 -8.15 -54.03
N PRO A 412 4.85 -7.28 -54.86
CA PRO A 412 5.36 -5.92 -55.07
C PRO A 412 5.15 -5.05 -53.83
N ASN A 413 6.03 -4.05 -53.61
CA ASN A 413 6.05 -3.22 -52.39
C ASN A 413 4.71 -2.54 -52.03
N ASN A 414 3.85 -2.30 -53.02
CA ASN A 414 2.58 -1.56 -52.84
C ASN A 414 1.33 -2.45 -52.77
N SER A 415 1.44 -3.78 -52.84
CA SER A 415 0.29 -4.69 -52.77
C SER A 415 0.19 -5.35 -51.39
N CYS A 416 -1.00 -5.72 -50.91
CA CYS A 416 -1.11 -6.47 -49.66
C CYS A 416 -0.83 -7.96 -49.85
N CYS A 417 -1.50 -8.58 -50.80
CA CYS A 417 -1.30 -9.98 -51.16
C CYS A 417 -0.47 -10.08 -52.46
N PRO A 418 0.16 -11.23 -52.75
CA PRO A 418 0.70 -11.49 -54.07
C PRO A 418 -0.38 -11.33 -55.15
N PRO A 419 -0.08 -10.69 -56.29
CA PRO A 419 -1.02 -10.56 -57.40
C PRO A 419 -1.18 -11.90 -58.13
N CYS A 420 -2.32 -12.09 -58.78
CA CYS A 420 -2.51 -13.21 -59.70
C CYS A 420 -1.82 -12.88 -61.03
N VAL A 421 -0.82 -13.68 -61.40
CA VAL A 421 -0.09 -13.61 -62.66
C VAL A 421 -0.54 -14.75 -63.58
N ARG A 422 -0.48 -14.52 -64.88
CA ARG A 422 -0.89 -15.55 -65.85
C ARG A 422 0.08 -16.71 -65.85
N LYS A 423 -0.46 -17.92 -65.90
CA LYS A 423 0.29 -19.15 -66.14
C LYS A 423 0.62 -19.28 -67.63
N GLU A 424 1.67 -20.02 -67.93
CA GLU A 424 2.06 -20.40 -69.29
C GLU A 424 1.22 -21.60 -69.78
N VAL A 425 -0.10 -21.39 -69.93
CA VAL A 425 -1.09 -22.41 -70.32
C VAL A 425 -2.16 -21.81 -71.22
N CYS A 426 -2.83 -22.64 -72.01
CA CYS A 426 -4.11 -22.29 -72.63
C CYS A 426 -5.26 -22.60 -71.68
N VAL A 427 -6.28 -21.75 -71.65
CA VAL A 427 -7.53 -22.04 -70.95
C VAL A 427 -8.61 -22.34 -71.98
N TYR A 428 -9.18 -23.54 -71.91
CA TYR A 428 -10.30 -23.96 -72.74
C TYR A 428 -11.38 -24.59 -71.85
N ASN A 429 -12.61 -24.08 -71.93
CA ASN A 429 -13.75 -24.55 -71.14
C ASN A 429 -13.44 -24.66 -69.62
N ASN A 430 -12.89 -23.59 -69.03
CA ASN A 430 -12.45 -23.51 -67.63
C ASN A 430 -11.43 -24.59 -67.19
N THR A 431 -10.68 -25.16 -68.12
CA THR A 431 -9.63 -26.14 -67.84
C THR A 431 -8.29 -25.67 -68.42
N GLU A 432 -7.21 -25.84 -67.66
CA GLU A 432 -5.85 -25.45 -68.06
C GLU A 432 -5.17 -26.57 -68.87
N TYR A 433 -4.58 -26.21 -70.00
CA TYR A 433 -3.83 -27.12 -70.87
C TYR A 433 -2.43 -26.59 -71.12
N LYS A 434 -1.41 -27.43 -70.93
CA LYS A 434 -0.03 -27.06 -71.22
C LYS A 434 0.18 -26.86 -72.72
N PRO A 435 1.10 -25.96 -73.13
CA PRO A 435 1.47 -25.79 -74.53
C PRO A 435 1.86 -27.12 -75.20
N GLY A 436 1.35 -27.35 -76.42
CA GLY A 436 1.57 -28.57 -77.20
C GLY A 436 0.64 -29.75 -76.87
N VAL A 437 -0.22 -29.64 -75.86
CA VAL A 437 -1.14 -30.72 -75.47
C VAL A 437 -2.43 -30.67 -76.30
N LYS A 438 -2.90 -31.85 -76.70
CA LYS A 438 -4.22 -32.04 -77.32
C LYS A 438 -5.33 -31.85 -76.29
N ILE A 439 -6.28 -30.99 -76.62
CA ILE A 439 -7.41 -30.63 -75.77
C ILE A 439 -8.60 -31.55 -76.11
N PRO A 440 -9.23 -32.18 -75.10
CA PRO A 440 -10.47 -32.94 -75.29
C PRO A 440 -11.52 -32.04 -75.96
N SER A 441 -11.95 -32.47 -77.14
CA SER A 441 -12.86 -31.73 -78.01
C SER A 441 -13.90 -32.70 -78.58
N GLU A 442 -14.96 -32.17 -79.18
CA GLU A 442 -16.01 -32.98 -79.81
C GLU A 442 -15.40 -33.96 -80.84
N PRO A 443 -16.07 -35.09 -81.16
CA PRO A 443 -15.49 -36.16 -81.98
C PRO A 443 -14.89 -35.71 -83.32
N CYS A 444 -15.40 -34.62 -83.88
CA CYS A 444 -15.03 -34.09 -85.19
C CYS A 444 -14.16 -32.82 -85.11
N LEU A 445 -13.74 -32.44 -83.91
CA LEU A 445 -12.90 -31.30 -83.67
C LEU A 445 -11.63 -31.78 -82.99
N GLU A 446 -10.48 -31.30 -83.46
CA GLU A 446 -9.21 -31.55 -82.79
C GLU A 446 -8.58 -30.23 -82.37
N CYS A 447 -8.65 -29.95 -81.07
CA CYS A 447 -8.09 -28.76 -80.47
C CYS A 447 -6.71 -29.05 -79.85
N TYR A 448 -5.79 -28.11 -79.98
CA TYR A 448 -4.48 -28.13 -79.32
C TYR A 448 -4.19 -26.78 -78.69
N CYS A 449 -3.46 -26.79 -77.58
CA CYS A 449 -2.85 -25.58 -77.06
C CYS A 449 -1.58 -25.28 -77.88
N GLU A 450 -1.52 -24.14 -78.57
CA GLU A 450 -0.38 -23.80 -79.41
C GLU A 450 0.89 -23.56 -78.58
N MET A 451 2.03 -24.03 -79.09
CA MET A 451 3.34 -23.78 -78.45
C MET A 451 3.79 -22.34 -78.65
N ASP A 452 3.45 -21.74 -79.79
CA ASP A 452 3.79 -20.36 -80.05
C ASP A 452 2.79 -19.45 -79.36
N LYS A 453 3.32 -18.36 -78.82
CA LYS A 453 2.49 -17.29 -78.25
C LYS A 453 1.98 -16.43 -79.39
N ASP A 454 0.71 -16.05 -79.31
CA ASP A 454 0.15 -15.03 -80.17
C ASP A 454 1.00 -13.74 -80.07
N PRO A 455 1.50 -13.20 -81.20
CA PRO A 455 2.47 -12.10 -81.19
C PRO A 455 1.94 -10.81 -80.55
N GLN A 456 0.62 -10.59 -80.56
CA GLN A 456 0.00 -9.36 -80.02
C GLN A 456 -0.35 -9.51 -78.54
N THR A 457 -0.86 -10.67 -78.17
CA THR A 457 -1.37 -10.92 -76.81
C THR A 457 -0.36 -11.61 -75.91
N GLN A 458 0.75 -12.09 -76.48
CA GLN A 458 1.83 -12.84 -75.84
C GLN A 458 1.30 -14.04 -75.04
N GLN A 459 0.24 -14.67 -75.54
CA GLN A 459 -0.49 -15.76 -74.89
C GLN A 459 -0.54 -17.01 -75.77
N HIS A 460 -0.54 -18.18 -75.14
CA HIS A 460 -0.82 -19.43 -75.85
C HIS A 460 -2.30 -19.48 -76.23
N ALA A 461 -2.59 -19.69 -77.51
CA ALA A 461 -3.96 -19.76 -78.02
C ALA A 461 -4.39 -21.21 -78.23
N VAL A 462 -5.70 -21.44 -78.13
CA VAL A 462 -6.29 -22.72 -78.48
C VAL A 462 -6.59 -22.72 -79.97
N LYS A 463 -6.03 -23.68 -80.70
CA LYS A 463 -6.33 -23.87 -82.11
C LYS A 463 -7.08 -25.17 -82.32
N CYS A 464 -8.25 -25.06 -82.91
CA CYS A 464 -9.10 -26.19 -83.23
C CYS A 464 -9.18 -26.38 -84.75
N VAL A 465 -8.91 -27.59 -85.21
CA VAL A 465 -9.05 -27.98 -86.62
C VAL A 465 -10.13 -29.06 -86.75
N ASN A 466 -10.99 -28.91 -87.75
CA ASN A 466 -12.03 -29.91 -88.02
C ASN A 466 -11.39 -31.19 -88.59
N LYS A 467 -11.76 -32.33 -88.03
CA LYS A 467 -11.43 -33.65 -88.58
C LYS A 467 -12.60 -34.21 -89.39
N VAL A 468 -12.26 -34.98 -90.42
CA VAL A 468 -13.25 -35.71 -91.20
C VAL A 468 -13.77 -36.87 -90.34
N CYS A 469 -14.97 -36.71 -89.79
CA CYS A 469 -15.68 -37.78 -89.09
C CYS A 469 -16.39 -38.69 -90.09
N ALA A 470 -16.13 -39.99 -90.02
CA ALA A 470 -17.00 -40.97 -90.66
C ALA A 470 -18.33 -41.05 -89.88
N PRO A 471 -19.49 -41.14 -90.55
CA PRO A 471 -20.78 -41.29 -89.87
C PRO A 471 -20.81 -42.59 -89.05
N CYS A 472 -21.35 -42.54 -87.82
CA CYS A 472 -21.50 -43.71 -86.95
C CYS A 472 -22.35 -44.79 -87.64
N PRO A 473 -21.96 -46.09 -87.59
CA PRO A 473 -22.80 -47.18 -88.07
C PRO A 473 -24.07 -47.32 -87.20
N PRO A 474 -25.19 -47.76 -87.78
CA PRO A 474 -26.47 -47.93 -87.09
C PRO A 474 -26.47 -49.03 -86.03
#